data_AF-A0A7W7K685-F1
#
_entry.id   AF-A0A7W7K685-F1
#
_cell.length_a   1.000
_cell.length_b   1.000
_cell.length_c   1.000
_cell.angle_alpha   90.00
_cell.angle_beta   90.00
_cell.angle_gamma   90.00
#
_symmetry.space_group_name_H-M   'P 1'
#
loop_
_entity.id
_entity.type
_entity.pdbx_description
1 polymer ?
#
loop_
_entity_poly.entity_id
_entity_poly.type
_entity_poly.pdbx_seq_one_letter_code
_entity_poly.pdbx_strand_id
1 'polypeptide(L)'
;MGQDRSLDIEIKGETNVLERALARPVPLWSLVLVLLLLPLAAIGMGAIVDGWEKSGAVGRAAIAVARVPDTIKGMFKSPAPYFGGSYEKLPGGFTRDPGFTDSGYALISPFDPKRKRSVVQLLRLSDGQAVHTFVPDVDAANARSKFASELTDVHRDKDAARNRLMHPLLLADGSLVLHDSSPLARYDACGKLLWSLDGIFTHSTEQGPDGNLWVPYRYPVPREPGVKADFWDDSVAKVSPEGALLQVDRIAEILERNGLARLWRGRPYVQDPFHLNDIQPAMADGRFWKKGDLFLSLRNLSLIALYRPETGRILWWKIGPWRFQHDVSILDDHRISVFDNNTLMGYPDERVNGHNRLLVHDLSSGDTSSPWDRGFAVNRIATRAQGRGTPLPGGDAMIEETEQGRLVRMSPQGDLRWRYISADSAERRMALSWARYLDPTTDGPAIQATVTAKCS
;
A
#
# COMPACT_ATOMS: atom_id res chain seq x y z
N MET A 1 5.46 81.44 25.82
CA MET A 1 6.00 80.26 26.50
C MET A 1 5.06 79.11 26.17
N GLY A 2 5.48 78.18 25.32
CA GLY A 2 4.63 77.13 24.76
C GLY A 2 5.20 76.68 23.42
N GLN A 3 6.18 75.77 23.48
CA GLN A 3 6.77 75.11 22.32
C GLN A 3 5.76 74.14 21.73
N ASP A 4 5.42 74.32 20.46
CA ASP A 4 4.79 73.28 19.64
C ASP A 4 5.92 72.45 19.02
N ARG A 5 6.07 71.19 19.47
CA ARG A 5 7.03 70.23 18.90
C ARG A 5 6.25 69.29 17.99
N SER A 6 6.14 69.64 16.71
CA SER A 6 5.82 68.67 15.67
C SER A 6 7.01 67.74 15.49
N LEU A 7 6.88 66.50 15.96
CA LEU A 7 7.77 65.39 15.65
C LEU A 7 7.50 64.94 14.22
N ASP A 8 8.23 65.50 13.26
CA ASP A 8 8.36 64.90 11.93
C ASP A 8 9.23 63.64 12.05
N ILE A 9 8.57 62.49 12.19
CA ILE A 9 9.22 61.19 12.06
C ILE A 9 9.31 60.88 10.57
N GLU A 10 10.40 61.31 9.95
CA GLU A 10 10.77 60.89 8.60
C GLU A 10 11.24 59.42 8.67
N ILE A 11 10.30 58.47 8.52
CA ILE A 11 10.65 57.05 8.34
C ILE A 11 11.23 56.89 6.93
N LYS A 12 12.55 57.02 6.79
CA LYS A 12 13.28 56.52 5.62
C LYS A 12 13.23 54.99 5.65
N GLY A 13 12.19 54.43 5.04
CA GLY A 13 12.19 53.02 4.66
C GLY A 13 13.19 52.80 3.55
N GLU A 14 14.27 52.08 3.81
CA GLU A 14 15.12 51.52 2.76
C GLU A 14 14.27 50.55 1.93
N THR A 15 13.75 51.04 0.80
CA THR A 15 13.06 50.19 -0.17
C THR A 15 14.03 49.13 -0.68
N ASN A 16 13.66 47.87 -0.43
CA ASN A 16 14.42 46.70 -0.79
C ASN A 16 14.74 46.78 -2.30
N VAL A 17 15.94 46.38 -2.73
CA VAL A 17 16.37 46.41 -4.14
C VAL A 17 15.33 45.73 -5.05
N LEU A 18 14.63 44.72 -4.51
CA LEU A 18 13.53 44.04 -5.17
C LEU A 18 12.30 44.94 -5.41
N GLU A 19 11.90 45.76 -4.44
CA GLU A 19 10.77 46.70 -4.60
C GLU A 19 11.08 47.76 -5.65
N ARG A 20 12.30 48.29 -5.64
CA ARG A 20 12.74 49.25 -6.67
C ARG A 20 12.80 48.63 -8.07
N ALA A 21 13.08 47.33 -8.18
CA ALA A 21 13.06 46.63 -9.45
C ALA A 21 11.62 46.36 -9.92
N LEU A 22 10.73 45.93 -9.02
CA LEU A 22 9.32 45.64 -9.31
C LEU A 22 8.48 46.90 -9.59
N ALA A 23 8.86 48.05 -9.02
CA ALA A 23 8.20 49.34 -9.24
C ALA A 23 8.70 50.08 -10.51
N ARG A 24 9.62 49.49 -11.30
CA ARG A 24 10.08 50.15 -12.53
C ARG A 24 8.96 50.20 -13.55
N PRO A 25 8.69 51.37 -14.16
CA PRO A 25 7.70 51.47 -15.22
C PRO A 25 8.15 50.61 -16.41
N VAL A 26 7.24 49.78 -16.90
CA VAL A 26 7.45 48.90 -18.05
C VAL A 26 6.70 49.48 -19.25
N PRO A 27 7.32 49.60 -20.45
CA PRO A 27 6.63 50.15 -21.60
C PRO A 27 5.39 49.32 -21.97
N LEU A 28 4.25 49.98 -22.20
CA LEU A 28 2.97 49.31 -22.49
C LEU A 28 3.07 48.30 -23.65
N TRP A 29 3.82 48.62 -24.70
CA TRP A 29 4.02 47.73 -25.84
C TRP A 29 4.69 46.41 -25.46
N SER A 30 5.60 46.42 -24.49
CA SER A 30 6.29 45.23 -24.03
C SER A 30 5.38 44.35 -23.18
N LEU A 31 4.49 44.96 -22.38
CA LEU A 31 3.45 44.24 -21.65
C LEU A 31 2.45 43.60 -22.62
N VAL A 32 1.98 44.34 -23.63
CA VAL A 32 1.09 43.82 -24.68
C VAL A 32 1.75 42.69 -25.45
N LEU A 33 3.03 42.82 -25.81
CA LEU A 33 3.79 41.78 -26.49
C LEU A 33 3.91 40.51 -25.62
N VAL A 34 4.22 40.66 -24.34
CA VAL A 34 4.28 39.54 -23.38
C VAL A 34 2.92 38.85 -23.25
N LEU A 35 1.84 39.61 -23.14
CA LEU A 35 0.47 39.08 -23.05
C LEU A 35 0.02 38.36 -24.33
N LEU A 36 0.56 38.71 -25.50
CA LEU A 36 0.30 38.02 -26.76
C LEU A 36 1.19 36.78 -26.95
N LEU A 37 2.46 36.86 -26.56
CA LEU A 37 3.42 35.77 -26.72
C LEU A 37 3.24 34.66 -25.67
N LEU A 38 2.81 34.98 -24.45
CA LEU A 38 2.58 33.99 -23.39
C LEU A 38 1.57 32.90 -23.80
N PRO A 39 0.37 33.22 -24.30
CA PRO A 39 -0.58 32.23 -24.77
C PRO A 39 -0.03 31.41 -25.94
N LEU A 40 0.66 32.05 -26.89
CA LEU A 40 1.25 31.35 -28.04
C LEU A 40 2.37 30.39 -27.62
N ALA A 41 3.22 30.81 -26.68
CA ALA A 41 4.25 29.95 -26.09
C ALA A 41 3.63 28.81 -25.28
N ALA A 42 2.55 29.07 -24.53
CA ALA A 42 1.82 28.05 -23.78
C ALA A 42 1.15 27.02 -24.70
N ILE A 43 0.54 27.46 -25.81
CA ILE A 43 -0.04 26.59 -26.83
C ILE A 43 1.05 25.78 -27.53
N GLY A 44 2.16 26.41 -27.91
CA GLY A 44 3.29 25.73 -28.53
C GLY A 44 3.92 24.70 -27.60
N MET A 45 4.13 25.05 -26.34
CA MET A 45 4.59 24.13 -25.30
C MET A 45 3.59 22.98 -25.09
N GLY A 46 2.29 23.28 -25.02
CA GLY A 46 1.23 22.29 -24.90
C GLY A 46 1.23 21.30 -26.07
N ALA A 47 1.38 21.78 -27.30
CA ALA A 47 1.49 20.92 -28.49
C ALA A 47 2.76 20.06 -28.49
N ILE A 48 3.90 20.60 -28.02
CA ILE A 48 5.14 19.83 -27.88
C ILE A 48 5.00 18.76 -26.80
N VAL A 49 4.34 19.07 -25.68
CA VAL A 49 4.08 18.12 -24.59
C VAL A 49 3.09 17.04 -25.02
N ASP A 50 2.04 17.39 -25.76
CA ASP A 50 1.05 16.44 -26.30
C ASP A 50 1.68 15.51 -27.36
N GLY A 51 2.58 16.04 -28.20
CA GLY A 51 3.33 15.31 -29.22
C GLY A 51 4.74 14.87 -28.81
N TRP A 52 5.04 14.74 -27.51
CA TRP A 52 6.42 14.65 -27.02
C TRP A 52 7.18 13.42 -27.54
N GLU A 53 6.49 12.28 -27.73
CA GLU A 53 7.08 11.04 -28.29
C GLU A 53 7.60 11.27 -29.72
N LYS A 54 6.97 12.17 -30.49
CA LYS A 54 7.38 12.54 -31.87
C LYS A 54 8.47 13.64 -31.89
N SER A 55 8.63 14.38 -30.79
CA SER A 55 9.49 15.57 -30.71
C SER A 55 10.89 15.30 -30.15
N GLY A 56 11.22 14.02 -29.89
CA GLY A 56 12.57 13.58 -29.51
C GLY A 56 13.11 14.28 -28.25
N ALA A 57 14.33 14.83 -28.33
CA ALA A 57 15.00 15.47 -27.20
C ALA A 57 14.27 16.74 -26.71
N VAL A 58 13.64 17.50 -27.61
CA VAL A 58 12.88 18.71 -27.27
C VAL A 58 11.62 18.36 -26.50
N GLY A 59 10.92 17.29 -26.90
CA GLY A 59 9.78 16.75 -26.16
C GLY A 59 10.15 16.31 -24.73
N ARG A 60 11.29 15.63 -24.57
CA ARG A 60 11.79 15.23 -23.23
C ARG A 60 12.13 16.43 -22.34
N ALA A 61 12.81 17.44 -22.88
CA ALA A 61 13.10 18.67 -22.16
C ALA A 61 11.81 19.43 -21.77
N ALA A 62 10.83 19.47 -22.67
CA ALA A 62 9.53 20.08 -22.42
C ALA A 62 8.77 19.38 -21.28
N ILE A 63 8.73 18.04 -21.28
CA ILE A 63 8.14 17.26 -20.17
C ILE A 63 8.87 17.51 -18.86
N ALA A 64 10.20 17.58 -18.86
CA ALA A 64 10.98 17.84 -17.65
C ALA A 64 10.61 19.20 -17.03
N VAL A 65 10.49 20.26 -17.84
CA VAL A 65 10.05 21.59 -17.39
C VAL A 65 8.59 21.58 -16.95
N ALA A 66 7.71 20.90 -17.70
CA ALA A 66 6.28 20.80 -17.37
C ALA A 66 6.03 20.05 -16.05
N ARG A 67 6.94 19.16 -15.62
CA ARG A 67 6.86 18.43 -14.34
C ARG A 67 7.44 19.21 -13.15
N VAL A 68 8.13 20.34 -13.35
CA VAL A 68 8.69 21.15 -12.26
C VAL A 68 7.62 21.54 -11.22
N PRO A 69 6.41 21.99 -11.59
CA PRO A 69 5.34 22.25 -10.63
C PRO A 69 4.94 21.02 -9.81
N ASP A 70 4.91 19.82 -10.40
CA ASP A 70 4.61 18.57 -9.67
C ASP A 70 5.73 18.21 -8.69
N THR A 71 6.99 18.43 -9.08
CA THR A 71 8.14 18.30 -8.19
C THR A 71 8.04 19.26 -7.00
N ILE A 72 7.73 20.54 -7.26
CA ILE A 72 7.53 21.55 -6.21
C ILE A 72 6.37 21.17 -5.30
N LYS A 73 5.23 20.76 -5.87
CA LYS A 73 4.06 20.29 -5.10
C LYS A 73 4.40 19.06 -4.26
N GLY A 74 5.24 18.15 -4.77
CA GLY A 74 5.77 17.00 -4.05
C GLY A 74 6.64 17.37 -2.85
N MET A 75 7.41 18.46 -2.92
CA MET A 75 8.23 18.95 -1.80
C MET A 75 7.40 19.47 -0.62
N PHE A 76 6.18 19.96 -0.88
CA PHE A 76 5.27 20.47 0.15
C PHE A 76 4.25 19.43 0.64
N LYS A 77 4.21 18.22 0.05
CA LYS A 77 3.32 17.15 0.51
C LYS A 77 3.85 16.53 1.80
N SER A 78 2.99 16.45 2.80
CA SER A 78 3.26 15.70 4.03
C SER A 78 3.55 14.22 3.69
N PRO A 79 4.54 13.58 4.34
CA PRO A 79 4.77 12.14 4.18
C PRO A 79 3.67 11.30 4.82
N ALA A 80 2.84 11.89 5.71
CA ALA A 80 1.73 11.20 6.33
C ALA A 80 0.70 10.74 5.28
N PRO A 81 0.24 9.48 5.32
CA PRO A 81 -0.65 8.90 4.31
C PRO A 81 -2.11 9.31 4.55
N TYR A 82 -2.41 10.62 4.49
CA TYR A 82 -3.75 11.13 4.77
C TYR A 82 -4.79 10.66 3.75
N PHE A 83 -5.95 10.25 4.25
CA PHE A 83 -7.12 9.98 3.41
C PHE A 83 -7.85 11.28 3.05
N GLY A 84 -8.14 11.46 1.76
CA GLY A 84 -8.81 12.66 1.23
C GLY A 84 -10.32 12.52 1.01
N GLY A 85 -10.91 11.37 1.30
CA GLY A 85 -12.35 11.13 1.11
C GLY A 85 -13.23 11.60 2.26
N SER A 86 -14.53 11.32 2.16
CA SER A 86 -15.50 11.56 3.25
C SER A 86 -15.43 10.43 4.28
N TYR A 87 -15.43 10.77 5.57
CA TYR A 87 -15.39 9.81 6.67
C TYR A 87 -15.95 10.45 7.96
N GLU A 88 -16.31 9.60 8.91
CA GLU A 88 -16.64 10.05 10.27
C GLU A 88 -15.36 10.44 11.02
N LYS A 89 -15.31 11.68 11.51
CA LYS A 89 -14.20 12.14 12.35
C LYS A 89 -14.29 11.46 13.72
N LEU A 90 -13.27 10.66 14.02
CA LEU A 90 -13.14 9.96 15.28
C LEU A 90 -11.71 10.16 15.79
N PRO A 91 -11.51 10.22 17.12
CA PRO A 91 -10.18 10.28 17.69
C PRO A 91 -9.39 9.01 17.35
N GLY A 92 -8.09 9.18 17.18
CA GLY A 92 -7.16 8.06 17.02
C GLY A 92 -7.08 7.22 18.30
N GLY A 93 -6.90 5.91 18.14
CA GLY A 93 -6.74 4.98 19.25
C GLY A 93 -7.68 3.77 19.18
N PHE A 94 -7.73 3.04 20.30
CA PHE A 94 -8.47 1.79 20.44
C PHE A 94 -9.72 1.98 21.29
N THR A 95 -10.82 1.36 20.88
CA THR A 95 -12.08 1.32 21.63
C THR A 95 -12.65 -0.09 21.54
N ARG A 96 -13.22 -0.60 22.63
CA ARG A 96 -13.82 -1.94 22.67
C ARG A 96 -15.15 -1.96 23.41
N ASP A 97 -15.95 -2.97 23.08
CA ASP A 97 -17.07 -3.40 23.90
C ASP A 97 -16.54 -3.88 25.27
N PRO A 98 -16.98 -3.29 26.39
CA PRO A 98 -16.59 -3.73 27.72
C PRO A 98 -16.92 -5.20 28.00
N GLY A 99 -17.99 -5.73 27.41
CA GLY A 99 -18.44 -7.11 27.57
C GLY A 99 -17.66 -8.14 26.74
N PHE A 100 -16.75 -7.69 25.88
CA PHE A 100 -15.91 -8.55 25.05
C PHE A 100 -14.44 -8.43 25.44
N THR A 101 -13.76 -9.57 25.50
CA THR A 101 -12.30 -9.64 25.68
C THR A 101 -11.70 -10.47 24.56
N ASP A 102 -10.75 -9.87 23.87
CA ASP A 102 -9.95 -10.52 22.83
C ASP A 102 -8.58 -10.86 23.41
N SER A 103 -8.23 -12.14 23.52
CA SER A 103 -6.90 -12.55 23.99
C SER A 103 -5.83 -12.35 22.91
N GLY A 104 -6.22 -12.08 21.67
CA GLY A 104 -5.32 -11.90 20.54
C GLY A 104 -4.50 -10.63 20.56
N TYR A 105 -3.64 -10.54 19.55
CA TYR A 105 -2.87 -9.35 19.24
C TYR A 105 -3.13 -8.93 17.79
N ALA A 106 -2.93 -7.65 17.50
CA ALA A 106 -2.85 -7.15 16.12
C ALA A 106 -1.48 -6.54 15.89
N LEU A 107 -0.84 -6.93 14.79
CA LEU A 107 0.37 -6.31 14.30
C LEU A 107 -0.04 -5.27 13.25
N ILE A 108 0.13 -3.99 13.58
CA ILE A 108 -0.37 -2.86 12.78
C ILE A 108 0.76 -1.91 12.38
N SER A 109 0.62 -1.24 11.24
CA SER A 109 1.60 -0.26 10.73
C SER A 109 1.05 1.18 10.66
N PRO A 110 0.76 1.83 11.80
CA PRO A 110 0.26 3.21 11.80
C PRO A 110 1.37 4.23 11.50
N PHE A 111 0.97 5.39 10.98
CA PHE A 111 1.84 6.57 10.96
C PHE A 111 1.92 7.21 12.35
N ASP A 112 3.12 7.44 12.86
CA ASP A 112 3.36 8.14 14.13
C ASP A 112 3.62 9.64 13.85
N PRO A 113 2.69 10.56 14.18
CA PRO A 113 2.87 11.99 13.93
C PRO A 113 4.04 12.61 14.71
N LYS A 114 4.42 12.05 15.87
CA LYS A 114 5.55 12.57 16.67
C LYS A 114 6.88 12.24 16.00
N ARG A 115 7.00 11.03 15.45
CA ARG A 115 8.20 10.58 14.72
C ARG A 115 8.19 10.99 13.25
N LYS A 116 7.05 11.43 12.71
CA LYS A 116 6.83 11.79 11.30
C LYS A 116 7.16 10.63 10.35
N ARG A 117 6.85 9.41 10.76
CA ARG A 117 7.06 8.18 9.99
C ARG A 117 6.14 7.07 10.45
N SER A 118 5.96 6.04 9.63
CA SER A 118 5.31 4.80 10.07
C SER A 118 6.17 4.02 11.04
N VAL A 119 5.50 3.30 11.94
CA VAL A 119 6.06 2.34 12.90
C VAL A 119 5.24 1.05 12.83
N VAL A 120 5.78 -0.06 13.32
CA VAL A 120 4.98 -1.27 13.55
C VAL A 120 4.65 -1.36 15.04
N GLN A 121 3.40 -1.62 15.39
CA GLN A 121 2.98 -1.81 16.78
C GLN A 121 2.39 -3.20 16.96
N LEU A 122 2.82 -3.88 18.03
CA LEU A 122 2.17 -5.08 18.53
C LEU A 122 1.10 -4.63 19.53
N LEU A 123 -0.15 -4.63 19.11
CA LEU A 123 -1.31 -4.17 19.88
C LEU A 123 -1.96 -5.35 20.58
N ARG A 124 -2.05 -5.34 21.92
CA ARG A 124 -2.83 -6.33 22.66
C ARG A 124 -4.31 -5.98 22.57
N LEU A 125 -5.15 -6.91 22.11
CA LEU A 125 -6.55 -6.60 21.80
C LEU A 125 -7.47 -6.61 23.04
N SER A 126 -7.00 -7.13 24.18
CA SER A 126 -7.76 -7.12 25.44
C SER A 126 -7.91 -5.72 26.04
N ASP A 127 -6.95 -4.83 25.80
CA ASP A 127 -6.87 -3.50 26.41
C ASP A 127 -6.47 -2.38 25.42
N GLY A 128 -6.05 -2.73 24.20
CA GLY A 128 -5.58 -1.76 23.21
C GLY A 128 -4.18 -1.22 23.52
N GLN A 129 -3.41 -1.86 24.40
CA GLN A 129 -2.06 -1.45 24.71
C GLN A 129 -1.11 -1.86 23.59
N ALA A 130 -0.32 -0.92 23.07
CA ALA A 130 0.84 -1.24 22.25
C ALA A 130 1.94 -1.80 23.16
N VAL A 131 2.06 -3.13 23.23
CA VAL A 131 3.02 -3.82 24.11
C VAL A 131 4.44 -3.76 23.59
N HIS A 132 4.60 -3.48 22.30
CA HIS A 132 5.88 -3.20 21.66
C HIS A 132 5.69 -2.27 20.46
N THR A 133 6.70 -1.46 20.16
CA THR A 133 6.74 -0.60 18.98
C THR A 133 8.08 -0.75 18.29
N PHE A 134 8.07 -1.26 17.07
CA PHE A 134 9.24 -1.36 16.21
C PHE A 134 9.40 -0.05 15.43
N VAL A 135 10.64 0.44 15.36
CA VAL A 135 11.02 1.58 14.51
C VAL A 135 12.11 1.12 13.55
N PRO A 136 11.77 0.38 12.47
CA PRO A 136 12.76 -0.23 11.58
C PRO A 136 13.65 0.80 10.90
N ASP A 137 14.95 0.55 10.83
CA ASP A 137 15.91 1.38 10.09
C ASP A 137 15.85 1.09 8.58
N VAL A 138 14.75 1.54 7.95
CA VAL A 138 14.52 1.32 6.52
C VAL A 138 15.55 2.02 5.63
N ASP A 139 16.16 3.10 6.10
CA ASP A 139 17.19 3.82 5.35
C ASP A 139 18.48 2.98 5.27
N ALA A 140 18.80 2.20 6.31
CA ALA A 140 19.88 1.22 6.23
C ALA A 140 19.61 0.12 5.17
N ALA A 141 18.36 -0.26 4.95
CA ALA A 141 18.00 -1.21 3.89
C ALA A 141 18.12 -0.56 2.51
N ASN A 142 17.57 0.65 2.36
CA ASN A 142 17.66 1.43 1.13
C ASN A 142 19.13 1.72 0.75
N ALA A 143 20.00 2.02 1.72
CA ALA A 143 21.43 2.24 1.48
C ALA A 143 22.17 1.02 0.90
N ARG A 144 21.62 -0.20 1.05
CA ARG A 144 22.17 -1.42 0.45
C ARG A 144 21.61 -1.69 -0.95
N SER A 145 20.55 -1.00 -1.34
CA SER A 145 19.89 -1.17 -2.63
C SER A 145 20.77 -0.63 -3.77
N LYS A 146 20.77 -1.35 -4.90
CA LYS A 146 21.57 -1.01 -6.08
C LYS A 146 20.76 -1.01 -7.37
N PHE A 147 19.50 -1.41 -7.33
CA PHE A 147 18.66 -1.38 -8.52
C PHE A 147 18.30 0.05 -8.91
N ALA A 148 18.11 0.25 -10.22
CA ALA A 148 17.48 1.42 -10.78
C ALA A 148 16.18 1.00 -11.47
N SER A 149 15.16 1.84 -11.38
CA SER A 149 13.85 1.58 -11.96
C SER A 149 13.13 2.88 -12.29
N GLU A 150 12.30 2.86 -13.34
CA GLU A 150 11.33 3.93 -13.61
C GLU A 150 10.11 3.86 -12.68
N LEU A 151 9.94 2.75 -11.95
CA LEU A 151 8.79 2.52 -11.07
C LEU A 151 8.92 3.21 -9.71
N THR A 152 10.13 3.21 -9.15
CA THR A 152 10.40 3.67 -7.78
C THR A 152 11.88 4.03 -7.62
N ASP A 153 12.13 5.12 -6.90
CA ASP A 153 13.44 5.44 -6.35
C ASP A 153 13.37 5.26 -4.84
N VAL A 154 14.07 4.26 -4.30
CA VAL A 154 13.92 3.88 -2.88
C VAL A 154 14.39 4.97 -1.91
N HIS A 155 15.34 5.82 -2.31
CA HIS A 155 15.84 6.90 -1.48
C HIS A 155 14.90 8.11 -1.50
N ARG A 156 14.22 8.35 -2.63
CA ARG A 156 13.26 9.45 -2.77
C ARG A 156 11.87 9.09 -2.26
N ASP A 157 11.40 7.90 -2.63
CA ASP A 157 10.00 7.49 -2.50
C ASP A 157 9.76 6.61 -1.27
N LYS A 158 10.79 5.93 -0.76
CA LYS A 158 10.70 4.88 0.28
C LYS A 158 11.65 5.09 1.46
N ASP A 159 12.06 6.33 1.70
CA ASP A 159 12.81 6.73 2.88
C ASP A 159 12.02 6.51 4.19
N ALA A 160 12.69 6.65 5.33
CA ALA A 160 12.08 6.48 6.64
C ALA A 160 10.78 7.25 6.85
N ALA A 161 10.63 8.44 6.26
CA ALA A 161 9.43 9.26 6.39
C ALA A 161 8.25 8.73 5.56
N ARG A 162 8.51 8.23 4.35
CA ARG A 162 7.48 7.81 3.37
C ARG A 162 7.18 6.32 3.38
N ASN A 163 8.08 5.50 3.92
CA ASN A 163 7.89 4.06 3.96
C ASN A 163 6.71 3.67 4.85
N ARG A 164 5.76 2.95 4.29
CA ARG A 164 4.51 2.57 4.94
C ARG A 164 4.61 1.32 5.83
N LEU A 165 5.73 0.59 5.77
CA LEU A 165 5.96 -0.67 6.49
C LEU A 165 4.84 -1.68 6.20
N MET A 166 4.69 -2.03 4.92
CA MET A 166 3.60 -2.85 4.39
C MET A 166 3.68 -4.28 4.92
N HIS A 167 2.51 -4.79 5.31
CA HIS A 167 2.22 -6.17 5.70
C HIS A 167 3.30 -6.82 6.58
N PRO A 168 3.54 -6.29 7.80
CA PRO A 168 4.54 -6.83 8.70
C PRO A 168 4.33 -8.33 8.95
N LEU A 169 5.39 -9.11 8.73
CA LEU A 169 5.44 -10.51 9.12
C LEU A 169 6.32 -10.66 10.35
N LEU A 170 5.73 -11.07 11.47
CA LEU A 170 6.45 -11.38 12.70
C LEU A 170 6.93 -12.83 12.69
N LEU A 171 8.23 -13.03 12.90
CA LEU A 171 8.85 -14.35 12.95
C LEU A 171 8.99 -14.86 14.38
N ALA A 172 9.19 -16.17 14.53
CA ALA A 172 9.26 -16.86 15.83
C ALA A 172 10.34 -16.32 16.78
N ASP A 173 11.39 -15.67 16.26
CA ASP A 173 12.46 -15.05 17.04
C ASP A 173 12.17 -13.58 17.42
N GLY A 174 10.97 -13.07 17.13
CA GLY A 174 10.57 -11.69 17.39
C GLY A 174 11.08 -10.67 16.36
N SER A 175 11.77 -11.12 15.30
CA SER A 175 12.16 -10.26 14.19
C SER A 175 10.99 -10.01 13.23
N LEU A 176 11.07 -8.93 12.46
CA LEU A 176 10.08 -8.52 11.47
C LEU A 176 10.64 -8.59 10.06
N VAL A 177 9.84 -9.08 9.11
CA VAL A 177 10.08 -8.90 7.67
C VAL A 177 9.10 -7.86 7.12
N LEU A 178 9.63 -6.91 6.35
CA LEU A 178 8.94 -5.71 5.90
C LEU A 178 9.39 -5.27 4.50
N HIS A 179 8.51 -4.56 3.80
CA HIS A 179 8.80 -3.82 2.57
C HIS A 179 7.74 -2.72 2.38
N ASP A 180 7.84 -1.92 1.30
CA ASP A 180 6.77 -1.05 0.82
C ASP A 180 6.99 -0.70 -0.66
N SER A 181 6.91 -1.65 -1.60
CA SER A 181 7.40 -1.41 -2.98
C SER A 181 8.88 -0.98 -2.97
N SER A 182 9.65 -1.72 -2.19
CA SER A 182 11.04 -1.46 -1.80
C SER A 182 11.78 -2.81 -1.68
N PRO A 183 13.08 -2.82 -1.33
CA PRO A 183 13.75 -4.05 -0.91
C PRO A 183 12.98 -4.74 0.21
N LEU A 184 12.99 -6.08 0.20
CA LEU A 184 12.52 -6.88 1.31
C LEU A 184 13.59 -6.89 2.38
N ALA A 185 13.25 -6.60 3.62
CA ALA A 185 14.22 -6.50 4.69
C ALA A 185 13.72 -7.12 5.98
N ARG A 186 14.65 -7.72 6.72
CA ARG A 186 14.40 -8.25 8.05
C ARG A 186 15.09 -7.40 9.10
N TYR A 187 14.36 -7.10 10.17
CA TYR A 187 14.80 -6.29 11.29
C TYR A 187 14.64 -7.06 12.57
N ASP A 188 15.57 -6.91 13.51
CA ASP A 188 15.36 -7.44 14.85
C ASP A 188 14.21 -6.71 15.58
N ALA A 189 13.89 -7.18 16.78
CA ALA A 189 12.84 -6.59 17.60
C ALA A 189 13.08 -5.12 17.94
N CYS A 190 14.31 -4.62 17.80
CA CYS A 190 14.67 -3.22 18.06
C CYS A 190 14.68 -2.36 16.81
N GLY A 191 14.34 -2.93 15.65
CA GLY A 191 14.31 -2.23 14.38
C GLY A 191 15.67 -2.13 13.69
N LYS A 192 16.71 -2.84 14.18
CA LYS A 192 18.01 -2.87 13.50
C LYS A 192 17.97 -3.84 12.32
N LEU A 193 18.49 -3.40 11.18
CA LEU A 193 18.56 -4.20 9.97
C LEU A 193 19.45 -5.44 10.16
N LEU A 194 18.87 -6.62 9.91
CA LEU A 194 19.58 -7.90 9.88
C LEU A 194 20.05 -8.22 8.45
N TRP A 195 19.11 -8.25 7.51
CA TRP A 195 19.40 -8.44 6.09
C TRP A 195 18.44 -7.63 5.22
N SER A 196 18.86 -7.35 3.98
CA SER A 196 18.02 -6.75 2.94
C SER A 196 18.28 -7.47 1.63
N LEU A 197 17.20 -7.78 0.92
CA LEU A 197 17.18 -8.37 -0.40
C LEU A 197 16.76 -7.31 -1.41
N ASP A 198 17.66 -7.00 -2.32
CA ASP A 198 17.47 -5.95 -3.31
C ASP A 198 16.40 -6.31 -4.35
N GLY A 199 15.49 -5.38 -4.65
CA GLY A 199 14.35 -5.61 -5.54
C GLY A 199 13.11 -4.80 -5.16
N ILE A 200 12.04 -4.91 -5.95
CA ILE A 200 10.76 -4.23 -5.70
C ILE A 200 9.75 -5.26 -5.18
N PHE A 201 9.64 -5.38 -3.86
CA PHE A 201 8.68 -6.26 -3.18
C PHE A 201 7.45 -5.47 -2.76
N THR A 202 6.25 -6.01 -3.00
CA THR A 202 4.99 -5.27 -2.90
C THR A 202 3.90 -6.07 -2.21
N HIS A 203 2.92 -5.37 -1.62
CA HIS A 203 1.73 -5.96 -0.99
C HIS A 203 1.98 -7.04 0.08
N SER A 204 1.70 -8.32 -0.21
CA SER A 204 1.68 -9.36 0.81
C SER A 204 3.07 -9.94 1.13
N THR A 205 3.30 -10.33 2.38
CA THR A 205 4.44 -11.16 2.77
C THR A 205 3.90 -12.30 3.62
N GLU A 206 3.89 -13.52 3.07
CA GLU A 206 3.40 -14.71 3.76
C GLU A 206 4.51 -15.74 3.94
N GLN A 207 4.48 -16.47 5.06
CA GLN A 207 5.38 -17.59 5.28
C GLN A 207 4.73 -18.90 4.80
N GLY A 208 5.43 -19.62 3.94
CA GLY A 208 5.04 -20.93 3.47
C GLY A 208 5.36 -22.05 4.47
N PRO A 209 4.85 -23.27 4.20
CA PRO A 209 5.02 -24.42 5.08
C PRO A 209 6.47 -24.92 5.25
N ASP A 210 7.36 -24.52 4.36
CA ASP A 210 8.80 -24.83 4.39
C ASP A 210 9.63 -23.71 5.05
N GLY A 211 8.96 -22.72 5.64
CA GLY A 211 9.58 -21.56 6.28
C GLY A 211 9.98 -20.46 5.29
N ASN A 212 9.99 -20.72 3.98
CA ASN A 212 10.29 -19.71 2.98
C ASN A 212 9.16 -18.68 2.88
N LEU A 213 9.51 -17.48 2.43
CA LEU A 213 8.59 -16.38 2.26
C LEU A 213 8.08 -16.33 0.82
N TRP A 214 6.80 -16.05 0.67
CA TRP A 214 6.14 -15.80 -0.61
C TRP A 214 5.69 -14.34 -0.64
N VAL A 215 6.21 -13.60 -1.63
CA VAL A 215 6.05 -12.15 -1.70
C VAL A 215 5.85 -11.73 -3.16
N PRO A 216 4.85 -10.88 -3.48
CA PRO A 216 4.74 -10.27 -4.80
C PRO A 216 5.99 -9.43 -5.10
N TYR A 217 6.56 -9.66 -6.27
CA TYR A 217 7.79 -9.03 -6.73
C TYR A 217 7.57 -8.37 -8.09
N ARG A 218 8.27 -7.26 -8.33
CA ARG A 218 8.38 -6.63 -9.65
C ARG A 218 9.83 -6.53 -10.04
N TYR A 219 10.11 -6.85 -11.30
CA TYR A 219 11.43 -6.57 -11.84
C TYR A 219 11.67 -5.05 -11.90
N PRO A 220 12.81 -4.55 -11.36
CA PRO A 220 13.17 -3.14 -11.48
C PRO A 220 13.22 -2.66 -12.94
N VAL A 221 13.67 -3.54 -13.83
CA VAL A 221 13.62 -3.38 -15.29
C VAL A 221 12.76 -4.52 -15.84
N PRO A 222 11.62 -4.24 -16.49
CA PRO A 222 10.72 -5.27 -17.02
C PRO A 222 11.45 -6.25 -17.93
N ARG A 223 11.09 -7.53 -17.82
CA ARG A 223 11.58 -8.62 -18.68
C ARG A 223 10.60 -8.99 -19.78
N GLU A 224 9.35 -8.53 -19.70
CA GLU A 224 8.37 -8.73 -20.77
C GLU A 224 8.80 -8.05 -22.08
N PRO A 225 8.85 -8.76 -23.22
CA PRO A 225 9.30 -8.17 -24.48
C PRO A 225 8.38 -7.06 -25.00
N GLY A 226 8.98 -5.95 -25.45
CA GLY A 226 8.26 -4.88 -26.15
C GLY A 226 7.44 -3.94 -25.27
N VAL A 227 7.57 -4.01 -23.94
CA VAL A 227 6.90 -3.12 -22.99
C VAL A 227 7.77 -1.90 -22.66
N LYS A 228 7.14 -0.84 -22.13
CA LYS A 228 7.84 0.34 -21.63
C LYS A 228 8.57 0.02 -20.31
N ALA A 229 9.62 0.78 -19.98
CA ALA A 229 10.43 0.57 -18.77
C ALA A 229 9.66 0.75 -17.45
N ASP A 230 8.48 1.38 -17.51
CA ASP A 230 7.56 1.59 -16.39
C ASP A 230 6.49 0.47 -16.28
N PHE A 231 6.57 -0.60 -17.06
CA PHE A 231 5.63 -1.73 -16.97
C PHE A 231 5.75 -2.49 -15.64
N TRP A 232 4.62 -2.85 -15.02
CA TRP A 232 4.58 -3.60 -13.77
C TRP A 232 4.67 -5.10 -14.09
N ASP A 233 5.91 -5.59 -14.24
CA ASP A 233 6.22 -7.00 -14.50
C ASP A 233 6.09 -7.83 -13.20
N ASP A 234 4.85 -7.96 -12.73
CA ASP A 234 4.49 -8.68 -11.50
C ASP A 234 4.90 -10.16 -11.58
N SER A 235 5.41 -10.65 -10.46
CA SER A 235 5.95 -12.00 -10.31
C SER A 235 5.70 -12.55 -8.91
N VAL A 236 5.64 -13.88 -8.81
CA VAL A 236 5.65 -14.62 -7.55
C VAL A 236 7.10 -14.86 -7.15
N ALA A 237 7.56 -14.31 -6.02
CA ALA A 237 8.90 -14.57 -5.50
C ALA A 237 8.87 -15.51 -4.29
N LYS A 238 9.79 -16.48 -4.29
CA LYS A 238 10.13 -17.32 -3.15
C LYS A 238 11.45 -16.85 -2.54
N VAL A 239 11.47 -16.51 -1.26
CA VAL A 239 12.64 -15.98 -0.56
C VAL A 239 12.94 -16.83 0.66
N SER A 240 14.21 -17.14 0.93
CA SER A 240 14.60 -17.87 2.14
C SER A 240 14.47 -17.01 3.41
N PRO A 241 14.35 -17.60 4.61
CA PRO A 241 14.36 -16.86 5.88
C PRO A 241 15.61 -15.97 6.10
N GLU A 242 16.71 -16.31 5.42
CA GLU A 242 18.00 -15.62 5.44
C GLU A 242 18.10 -14.51 4.38
N GLY A 243 17.05 -14.29 3.59
CA GLY A 243 16.99 -13.21 2.60
C GLY A 243 17.58 -13.56 1.22
N ALA A 244 17.64 -14.85 0.86
CA ALA A 244 18.07 -15.27 -0.48
C ALA A 244 16.86 -15.41 -1.42
N LEU A 245 16.93 -14.83 -2.62
CA LEU A 245 15.93 -15.04 -3.65
C LEU A 245 16.10 -16.44 -4.27
N LEU A 246 15.14 -17.34 -4.01
CA LEU A 246 15.21 -18.74 -4.43
C LEU A 246 14.56 -18.97 -5.79
N GLN A 247 13.44 -18.31 -6.06
CA GLN A 247 12.67 -18.47 -7.29
C GLN A 247 11.88 -17.18 -7.59
N VAL A 248 11.72 -16.87 -8.87
CA VAL A 248 10.81 -15.81 -9.36
C VAL A 248 10.09 -16.32 -10.59
N ASP A 249 8.77 -16.40 -10.52
CA ASP A 249 7.92 -16.77 -11.66
C ASP A 249 7.08 -15.57 -12.10
N ARG A 250 7.23 -15.13 -13.36
CA ARG A 250 6.48 -13.98 -13.89
C ARG A 250 5.02 -14.33 -14.10
N ILE A 251 4.10 -13.44 -13.70
CA ILE A 251 2.66 -13.66 -13.90
C ILE A 251 2.33 -13.81 -15.38
N ALA A 252 2.95 -13.00 -16.25
CA ALA A 252 2.81 -13.14 -17.70
C ALA A 252 3.11 -14.59 -18.16
N GLU A 253 4.27 -15.15 -17.80
CA GLU A 253 4.67 -16.51 -18.17
C GLU A 253 3.78 -17.59 -17.54
N ILE A 254 3.39 -17.42 -16.27
CA ILE A 254 2.44 -18.31 -15.59
C ILE A 254 1.14 -18.38 -16.40
N LEU A 255 0.57 -17.24 -16.80
CA LEU A 255 -0.66 -17.22 -17.59
C LEU A 255 -0.45 -17.80 -18.99
N GLU A 256 0.66 -17.49 -19.68
CA GLU A 256 0.98 -18.03 -21.00
C GLU A 256 0.98 -19.57 -21.01
N ARG A 257 1.80 -20.18 -20.14
CA ARG A 257 1.98 -21.65 -20.14
C ARG A 257 0.75 -22.42 -19.67
N ASN A 258 -0.20 -21.74 -19.04
CA ASN A 258 -1.48 -22.29 -18.62
C ASN A 258 -2.63 -21.96 -19.59
N GLY A 259 -2.34 -21.40 -20.78
CA GLY A 259 -3.35 -21.09 -21.80
C GLY A 259 -4.25 -19.90 -21.46
N LEU A 260 -3.84 -19.05 -20.51
CA LEU A 260 -4.59 -17.90 -20.00
C LEU A 260 -4.06 -16.55 -20.52
N ALA A 261 -3.14 -16.57 -21.48
CA ALA A 261 -2.58 -15.39 -22.15
C ALA A 261 -3.62 -14.35 -22.57
N ARG A 262 -4.76 -14.82 -23.11
CA ARG A 262 -5.85 -13.96 -23.61
C ARG A 262 -6.44 -13.04 -22.53
N LEU A 263 -6.31 -13.39 -21.25
CA LEU A 263 -6.82 -12.57 -20.15
C LEU A 263 -6.18 -11.17 -20.11
N TRP A 264 -4.95 -11.03 -20.60
CA TRP A 264 -4.21 -9.76 -20.60
C TRP A 264 -3.73 -9.34 -21.99
N ARG A 265 -3.24 -10.28 -22.84
CA ARG A 265 -2.81 -9.96 -24.22
C ARG A 265 -3.96 -9.61 -25.16
N GLY A 266 -5.19 -10.00 -24.82
CA GLY A 266 -6.39 -9.67 -25.59
C GLY A 266 -6.97 -8.29 -25.26
N ARG A 267 -6.25 -7.45 -24.53
CA ARG A 267 -6.70 -6.14 -24.04
C ARG A 267 -5.76 -5.03 -24.53
N PRO A 268 -6.22 -3.76 -24.57
CA PRO A 268 -5.33 -2.63 -24.77
C PRO A 268 -4.16 -2.64 -23.78
N TYR A 269 -3.00 -2.18 -24.24
CA TYR A 269 -1.82 -2.05 -23.39
C TYR A 269 -2.12 -1.17 -22.18
N VAL A 270 -1.76 -1.66 -21.00
CA VAL A 270 -1.78 -0.91 -19.74
C VAL A 270 -0.48 -1.18 -18.99
N GLN A 271 -0.03 -0.20 -18.22
CA GLN A 271 1.20 -0.28 -17.43
C GLN A 271 1.14 -1.42 -16.39
N ASP A 272 -0.04 -1.65 -15.82
CA ASP A 272 -0.29 -2.58 -14.72
C ASP A 272 -1.44 -3.53 -15.07
N PRO A 273 -1.19 -4.61 -15.84
CA PRO A 273 -2.26 -5.49 -16.31
C PRO A 273 -2.72 -6.51 -15.26
N PHE A 274 -1.86 -6.83 -14.28
CA PHE A 274 -2.07 -7.94 -13.36
C PHE A 274 -2.40 -7.46 -11.96
N HIS A 275 -1.54 -6.62 -11.40
CA HIS A 275 -1.58 -6.13 -10.04
C HIS A 275 -1.68 -7.28 -9.03
N LEU A 276 -0.66 -8.15 -9.03
CA LEU A 276 -0.52 -9.21 -8.02
C LEU A 276 -0.40 -8.56 -6.65
N ASN A 277 -1.41 -8.77 -5.81
CA ASN A 277 -1.48 -8.15 -4.50
C ASN A 277 -1.43 -9.15 -3.35
N ASP A 278 -1.74 -10.41 -3.60
CA ASP A 278 -1.68 -11.42 -2.56
C ASP A 278 -1.25 -12.79 -3.09
N ILE A 279 -0.49 -13.47 -2.24
CA ILE A 279 0.02 -14.82 -2.43
C ILE A 279 -0.22 -15.52 -1.09
N GLN A 280 -1.24 -16.36 -1.02
CA GLN A 280 -1.61 -17.11 0.18
C GLN A 280 -1.16 -18.56 0.04
N PRO A 281 -0.11 -19.01 0.77
CA PRO A 281 0.34 -20.39 0.74
C PRO A 281 -0.63 -21.32 1.46
N ALA A 282 -0.81 -22.52 0.92
CA ALA A 282 -1.51 -23.62 1.59
C ALA A 282 -0.59 -24.29 2.62
N MET A 283 -0.95 -24.18 3.89
CA MET A 283 -0.17 -24.73 5.01
C MET A 283 -0.38 -26.24 5.22
N ALA A 284 -1.44 -26.78 4.64
CA ALA A 284 -1.82 -28.19 4.68
C ALA A 284 -2.45 -28.63 3.35
N ASP A 285 -2.55 -29.94 3.15
CA ASP A 285 -3.30 -30.51 2.03
C ASP A 285 -4.78 -30.18 2.16
N GLY A 286 -5.40 -29.85 1.04
CA GLY A 286 -6.85 -29.72 0.92
C GLY A 286 -7.39 -30.70 -0.13
N ARG A 287 -8.68 -30.61 -0.39
CA ARG A 287 -9.34 -31.42 -1.43
C ARG A 287 -8.90 -31.03 -2.84
N PHE A 288 -8.54 -29.75 -3.05
CA PHE A 288 -8.21 -29.18 -4.37
C PHE A 288 -6.74 -28.80 -4.53
N TRP A 289 -6.00 -28.76 -3.43
CA TRP A 289 -4.60 -28.31 -3.39
C TRP A 289 -3.78 -29.20 -2.48
N LYS A 290 -2.46 -29.08 -2.62
CA LYS A 290 -1.48 -29.68 -1.71
C LYS A 290 -0.82 -28.58 -0.88
N LYS A 291 -0.28 -28.98 0.26
CA LYS A 291 0.63 -28.16 1.06
C LYS A 291 1.73 -27.59 0.16
N GLY A 292 1.88 -26.27 0.16
CA GLY A 292 2.82 -25.53 -0.70
C GLY A 292 2.23 -24.93 -1.98
N ASP A 293 1.02 -25.34 -2.39
CA ASP A 293 0.30 -24.63 -3.45
C ASP A 293 -0.08 -23.21 -2.98
N LEU A 294 -0.24 -22.29 -3.93
CA LEU A 294 -0.44 -20.87 -3.67
C LEU A 294 -1.76 -20.39 -4.25
N PHE A 295 -2.56 -19.66 -3.49
CA PHE A 295 -3.61 -18.82 -4.05
C PHE A 295 -3.04 -17.46 -4.42
N LEU A 296 -3.20 -17.07 -5.68
CA LEU A 296 -2.76 -15.80 -6.25
C LEU A 296 -3.97 -14.90 -6.46
N SER A 297 -3.89 -13.66 -5.97
CA SER A 297 -4.90 -12.63 -6.23
C SER A 297 -4.36 -11.58 -7.22
N LEU A 298 -4.96 -11.58 -8.41
CA LEU A 298 -4.61 -10.68 -9.52
C LEU A 298 -5.72 -9.63 -9.66
N ARG A 299 -5.51 -8.49 -9.01
CA ARG A 299 -6.53 -7.47 -8.78
C ARG A 299 -7.13 -6.92 -10.08
N ASN A 300 -6.27 -6.54 -11.04
CA ASN A 300 -6.72 -5.84 -12.25
C ASN A 300 -7.42 -6.79 -13.24
N LEU A 301 -7.26 -8.10 -13.08
CA LEU A 301 -8.02 -9.12 -13.81
C LEU A 301 -9.28 -9.59 -13.05
N SER A 302 -9.45 -9.15 -11.80
CA SER A 302 -10.41 -9.71 -10.85
C SER A 302 -10.35 -11.24 -10.77
N LEU A 303 -9.13 -11.77 -10.83
CA LEU A 303 -8.84 -13.20 -10.98
C LEU A 303 -8.20 -13.74 -9.71
N ILE A 304 -8.69 -14.89 -9.25
CA ILE A 304 -8.00 -15.73 -8.27
C ILE A 304 -7.56 -17.01 -8.97
N ALA A 305 -6.33 -17.43 -8.73
CA ALA A 305 -5.77 -18.66 -9.29
C ALA A 305 -5.10 -19.49 -8.19
N LEU A 306 -5.39 -20.80 -8.17
CA LEU A 306 -4.64 -21.79 -7.41
C LEU A 306 -3.47 -22.27 -8.27
N TYR A 307 -2.27 -21.94 -7.85
CA TYR A 307 -1.01 -22.15 -8.56
C TYR A 307 -0.12 -23.15 -7.83
N ARG A 308 0.44 -24.12 -8.55
CA ARG A 308 1.41 -25.10 -8.03
C ARG A 308 2.82 -24.76 -8.52
N PRO A 309 3.69 -24.14 -7.70
CA PRO A 309 5.03 -23.73 -8.10
C PRO A 309 5.88 -24.86 -8.67
N GLU A 310 5.81 -26.06 -8.08
CA GLU A 310 6.65 -27.21 -8.43
C GLU A 310 6.43 -27.69 -9.88
N THR A 311 5.25 -27.41 -10.44
CA THR A 311 4.89 -27.83 -11.80
C THR A 311 4.63 -26.66 -12.75
N GLY A 312 4.61 -25.44 -12.22
CA GLY A 312 4.23 -24.25 -12.94
C GLY A 312 2.76 -24.20 -13.40
N ARG A 313 1.87 -25.07 -12.87
CA ARG A 313 0.48 -25.19 -13.33
C ARG A 313 -0.50 -24.39 -12.47
N ILE A 314 -1.48 -23.79 -13.12
CA ILE A 314 -2.71 -23.32 -12.48
C ILE A 314 -3.67 -24.50 -12.42
N LEU A 315 -4.01 -24.93 -11.21
CA LEU A 315 -4.90 -26.07 -10.95
C LEU A 315 -6.38 -25.68 -11.02
N TRP A 316 -6.67 -24.45 -10.64
CA TRP A 316 -8.01 -23.88 -10.63
C TRP A 316 -7.90 -22.35 -10.74
N TRP A 317 -8.89 -21.70 -11.35
CA TRP A 317 -8.98 -20.25 -11.37
C TRP A 317 -10.42 -19.79 -11.57
N LYS A 318 -10.71 -18.57 -11.13
CA LYS A 318 -12.02 -17.94 -11.32
C LYS A 318 -11.89 -16.43 -11.42
N ILE A 319 -12.67 -15.84 -12.33
CA ILE A 319 -12.90 -14.39 -12.39
C ILE A 319 -14.24 -14.09 -11.75
N GLY A 320 -14.25 -13.24 -10.73
CA GLY A 320 -15.47 -12.85 -10.02
C GLY A 320 -16.10 -13.96 -9.16
N PRO A 321 -17.15 -13.65 -8.37
CA PRO A 321 -17.98 -12.44 -8.42
C PRO A 321 -17.40 -11.21 -7.72
N TRP A 322 -16.15 -11.30 -7.23
CA TRP A 322 -15.36 -10.20 -6.72
C TRP A 322 -14.85 -9.25 -7.83
N ARG A 323 -14.49 -8.03 -7.45
CA ARG A 323 -14.00 -6.95 -8.32
C ARG A 323 -12.87 -6.19 -7.63
N PHE A 324 -11.69 -6.19 -8.27
CA PHE A 324 -10.49 -5.52 -7.75
C PHE A 324 -10.14 -5.98 -6.33
N GLN A 325 -10.34 -7.26 -6.05
CA GLN A 325 -10.18 -7.90 -4.75
C GLN A 325 -8.74 -7.86 -4.24
N HIS A 326 -8.60 -7.98 -2.92
CA HIS A 326 -7.37 -8.23 -2.21
C HIS A 326 -7.59 -9.42 -1.25
N ASP A 327 -6.52 -9.83 -0.58
CA ASP A 327 -6.51 -10.71 0.58
C ASP A 327 -7.35 -11.99 0.44
N VAL A 328 -6.66 -13.08 0.15
CA VAL A 328 -7.24 -14.43 0.12
C VAL A 328 -6.83 -15.14 1.39
N SER A 329 -7.77 -15.77 2.09
CA SER A 329 -7.44 -16.65 3.22
C SER A 329 -8.03 -18.03 3.01
N ILE A 330 -7.26 -19.07 3.32
CA ILE A 330 -7.74 -20.45 3.30
C ILE A 330 -8.49 -20.72 4.60
N LEU A 331 -9.73 -21.16 4.52
CA LEU A 331 -10.60 -21.35 5.69
C LEU A 331 -10.59 -22.80 6.18
N ASP A 332 -10.52 -23.74 5.23
CA ASP A 332 -10.47 -25.19 5.44
C ASP A 332 -10.01 -25.87 4.15
N ASP A 333 -10.21 -27.18 4.02
CA ASP A 333 -9.74 -28.02 2.91
C ASP A 333 -10.43 -27.77 1.56
N HIS A 334 -11.47 -26.92 1.48
CA HIS A 334 -12.19 -26.65 0.24
C HIS A 334 -12.68 -25.20 0.08
N ARG A 335 -12.57 -24.35 1.10
CA ARG A 335 -13.07 -22.97 1.06
C ARG A 335 -11.99 -21.92 1.25
N ILE A 336 -12.15 -20.81 0.54
CA ILE A 336 -11.35 -19.59 0.69
C ILE A 336 -12.24 -18.39 1.00
N SER A 337 -11.73 -17.42 1.77
CA SER A 337 -12.28 -16.08 1.83
C SER A 337 -11.55 -15.13 0.89
N VAL A 338 -12.24 -14.10 0.43
CA VAL A 338 -11.73 -13.08 -0.50
C VAL A 338 -12.22 -11.72 -0.04
N PHE A 339 -11.31 -10.78 0.21
CA PHE A 339 -11.68 -9.38 0.46
C PHE A 339 -12.02 -8.69 -0.86
N ASP A 340 -13.30 -8.57 -1.15
CA ASP A 340 -13.79 -7.93 -2.35
C ASP A 340 -13.98 -6.42 -2.17
N ASN A 341 -13.11 -5.65 -2.79
CA ASN A 341 -13.22 -4.18 -2.82
C ASN A 341 -14.49 -3.70 -3.50
N ASN A 342 -15.13 -4.52 -4.34
CA ASN A 342 -16.41 -4.20 -4.96
C ASN A 342 -16.38 -2.84 -5.70
N THR A 343 -15.23 -2.49 -6.28
CA THR A 343 -14.96 -1.14 -6.79
C THR A 343 -15.39 -0.99 -8.25
N LEU A 344 -16.00 0.15 -8.58
CA LEU A 344 -16.37 0.56 -9.95
C LEU A 344 -15.21 1.34 -10.58
N MET A 345 -14.14 0.64 -10.92
CA MET A 345 -12.97 1.23 -11.59
C MET A 345 -13.35 1.74 -12.99
N GLY A 346 -12.80 2.89 -13.41
CA GLY A 346 -13.06 3.47 -14.73
C GLY A 346 -14.38 4.25 -14.87
N TYR A 347 -15.15 4.41 -13.79
CA TYR A 347 -16.24 5.39 -13.73
C TYR A 347 -15.68 6.79 -13.41
N PRO A 348 -16.33 7.90 -13.83
CA PRO A 348 -15.83 9.25 -13.57
C PRO A 348 -15.52 9.52 -12.09
N ASP A 349 -16.34 8.95 -11.20
CA ASP A 349 -16.14 8.98 -9.75
C ASP A 349 -15.82 7.56 -9.26
N GLU A 350 -14.61 7.07 -9.54
CA GLU A 350 -14.14 5.75 -9.08
C GLU A 350 -14.46 5.54 -7.60
N ARG A 351 -15.34 4.59 -7.30
CA ARG A 351 -15.93 4.41 -5.96
C ARG A 351 -16.23 2.95 -5.66
N VAL A 352 -16.36 2.66 -4.37
CA VAL A 352 -16.92 1.37 -3.92
C VAL A 352 -18.40 1.31 -4.29
N ASN A 353 -18.84 0.17 -4.82
CA ASN A 353 -20.25 -0.07 -5.14
C ASN A 353 -21.04 -0.44 -3.88
N GLY A 354 -21.42 0.57 -3.08
CA GLY A 354 -22.03 0.36 -1.76
C GLY A 354 -20.94 0.16 -0.72
N HIS A 355 -20.74 -1.08 -0.28
CA HIS A 355 -19.70 -1.49 0.68
C HIS A 355 -18.75 -2.53 0.06
N ASN A 356 -17.57 -2.69 0.65
CA ASN A 356 -16.72 -3.85 0.38
C ASN A 356 -17.40 -5.12 0.89
N ARG A 357 -16.93 -6.31 0.50
CA ARG A 357 -17.49 -7.58 0.95
C ARG A 357 -16.37 -8.53 1.37
N LEU A 358 -16.62 -9.37 2.37
CA LEU A 358 -15.78 -10.53 2.65
C LEU A 358 -16.51 -11.77 2.16
N LEU A 359 -16.14 -12.22 0.96
CA LEU A 359 -16.79 -13.33 0.28
C LEU A 359 -16.18 -14.65 0.72
N VAL A 360 -16.99 -15.70 0.82
CA VAL A 360 -16.52 -17.08 1.02
C VAL A 360 -16.87 -17.88 -0.23
N HIS A 361 -15.86 -18.47 -0.87
CA HIS A 361 -16.03 -19.31 -2.04
C HIS A 361 -15.69 -20.76 -1.71
N ASP A 362 -16.61 -21.65 -2.06
CA ASP A 362 -16.46 -23.10 -1.92
C ASP A 362 -16.03 -23.72 -3.25
N LEU A 363 -14.84 -24.31 -3.29
CA LEU A 363 -14.31 -24.95 -4.49
C LEU A 363 -14.99 -26.30 -4.80
N SER A 364 -15.65 -26.93 -3.81
CA SER A 364 -16.41 -28.17 -4.01
C SER A 364 -17.75 -27.93 -4.70
N SER A 365 -18.52 -26.96 -4.24
CA SER A 365 -19.83 -26.67 -4.83
C SER A 365 -19.77 -25.63 -5.95
N GLY A 366 -18.75 -24.77 -5.94
CA GLY A 366 -18.65 -23.62 -6.84
C GLY A 366 -19.42 -22.38 -6.36
N ASP A 367 -20.06 -22.46 -5.18
CA ASP A 367 -20.88 -21.38 -4.64
C ASP A 367 -20.05 -20.28 -4.01
N THR A 368 -20.62 -19.07 -3.98
CA THR A 368 -20.04 -17.92 -3.26
C THR A 368 -21.10 -17.31 -2.36
N SER A 369 -20.75 -17.08 -1.10
CA SER A 369 -21.59 -16.43 -0.10
C SER A 369 -20.88 -15.19 0.48
N SER A 370 -21.63 -14.34 1.20
CA SER A 370 -21.08 -13.16 1.89
C SER A 370 -21.60 -13.15 3.33
N PRO A 371 -21.02 -13.97 4.24
CA PRO A 371 -21.56 -14.15 5.59
C PRO A 371 -21.60 -12.83 6.40
N TRP A 372 -20.65 -11.92 6.14
CA TRP A 372 -20.53 -10.63 6.82
C TRP A 372 -21.15 -9.46 6.07
N ASP A 373 -21.95 -9.70 5.01
CA ASP A 373 -22.49 -8.61 4.16
C ASP A 373 -23.22 -7.53 4.97
N ARG A 374 -24.09 -7.96 5.89
CA ARG A 374 -24.80 -7.06 6.79
C ARG A 374 -23.85 -6.27 7.68
N GLY A 375 -22.84 -6.92 8.24
CA GLY A 375 -21.83 -6.27 9.07
C GLY A 375 -21.05 -5.18 8.34
N PHE A 376 -20.63 -5.45 7.09
CA PHE A 376 -19.99 -4.44 6.24
C PHE A 376 -20.92 -3.26 5.93
N ALA A 377 -22.19 -3.54 5.61
CA ALA A 377 -23.18 -2.51 5.29
C ALA A 377 -23.49 -1.61 6.50
N VAL A 378 -23.75 -2.18 7.68
CA VAL A 378 -24.04 -1.45 8.92
C VAL A 378 -22.86 -0.56 9.32
N ASN A 379 -21.64 -1.08 9.21
CA ASN A 379 -20.42 -0.35 9.57
C ASN A 379 -19.87 0.54 8.45
N ARG A 380 -20.54 0.58 7.28
CA ARG A 380 -20.16 1.35 6.09
C ARG A 380 -18.70 1.14 5.71
N ILE A 381 -18.27 -0.11 5.63
CA ILE A 381 -16.87 -0.44 5.29
C ILE A 381 -16.67 -0.26 3.78
N ALA A 382 -15.80 0.68 3.42
CA ALA A 382 -15.53 1.07 2.05
C ALA A 382 -14.09 1.62 1.88
N THR A 383 -13.20 0.76 1.37
CA THR A 383 -11.87 1.08 0.81
C THR A 383 -11.83 0.67 -0.67
N ARG A 384 -11.45 1.59 -1.56
CA ARG A 384 -11.45 1.37 -3.03
C ARG A 384 -10.29 0.50 -3.49
N ALA A 385 -9.20 0.52 -2.75
CA ALA A 385 -8.03 -0.32 -2.95
C ALA A 385 -7.53 -0.85 -1.62
N GLN A 386 -6.64 -1.85 -1.67
CA GLN A 386 -6.12 -2.53 -0.48
C GLN A 386 -7.26 -3.11 0.37
N GLY A 387 -7.08 -3.24 1.68
CA GLY A 387 -8.04 -3.85 2.58
C GLY A 387 -7.73 -5.32 2.82
N ARG A 388 -8.10 -5.76 4.03
CA ARG A 388 -7.92 -7.14 4.49
C ARG A 388 -9.16 -7.59 5.25
N GLY A 389 -9.44 -8.87 5.18
CA GLY A 389 -10.51 -9.50 5.93
C GLY A 389 -10.08 -10.88 6.40
N THR A 390 -9.86 -11.02 7.70
CA THR A 390 -9.47 -12.28 8.34
C THR A 390 -10.65 -12.83 9.13
N PRO A 391 -11.33 -13.87 8.65
CA PRO A 391 -12.28 -14.63 9.47
C PRO A 391 -11.59 -15.17 10.73
N LEU A 392 -12.25 -15.04 11.87
CA LEU A 392 -11.72 -15.47 13.17
C LEU A 392 -12.56 -16.62 13.75
N PRO A 393 -11.99 -17.39 14.70
CA PRO A 393 -12.76 -18.35 15.48
C PRO A 393 -13.99 -17.70 16.14
N GLY A 394 -15.11 -18.42 16.15
CA GLY A 394 -16.40 -17.93 16.68
C GLY A 394 -17.25 -17.13 15.69
N GLY A 395 -16.79 -16.93 14.44
CA GLY A 395 -17.59 -16.36 13.35
C GLY A 395 -17.49 -14.83 13.21
N ASP A 396 -16.79 -14.15 14.11
CA ASP A 396 -16.37 -12.76 13.90
C ASP A 396 -15.32 -12.68 12.77
N ALA A 397 -15.07 -11.49 12.25
CA ALA A 397 -13.94 -11.22 11.36
C ALA A 397 -13.20 -9.94 11.75
N MET A 398 -11.89 -9.94 11.58
CA MET A 398 -11.06 -8.75 11.66
C MET A 398 -10.94 -8.11 10.26
N ILE A 399 -11.30 -6.84 10.15
CA ILE A 399 -11.37 -6.13 8.88
C ILE A 399 -10.50 -4.88 8.93
N GLU A 400 -9.60 -4.73 7.97
CA GLU A 400 -8.87 -3.50 7.73
C GLU A 400 -9.50 -2.72 6.57
N GLU A 401 -10.00 -1.53 6.86
CA GLU A 401 -10.36 -0.52 5.87
C GLU A 401 -9.14 0.40 5.65
N THR A 402 -8.21 -0.09 4.82
CA THR A 402 -6.85 0.44 4.72
C THR A 402 -6.80 1.93 4.43
N GLU A 403 -7.51 2.42 3.41
CA GLU A 403 -7.46 3.85 3.02
C GLU A 403 -7.93 4.77 4.16
N GLN A 404 -8.90 4.35 4.97
CA GLN A 404 -9.46 5.15 6.07
C GLN A 404 -8.76 4.93 7.42
N GLY A 405 -7.73 4.08 7.46
CA GLY A 405 -6.99 3.80 8.67
C GLY A 405 -7.82 3.18 9.79
N ARG A 406 -8.83 2.38 9.45
CA ARG A 406 -9.74 1.75 10.43
C ARG A 406 -9.54 0.25 10.43
N LEU A 407 -9.31 -0.32 11.62
CA LEU A 407 -9.27 -1.76 11.86
C LEU A 407 -10.40 -2.11 12.85
N VAL A 408 -11.18 -3.13 12.56
CA VAL A 408 -12.31 -3.56 13.42
C VAL A 408 -12.33 -5.07 13.57
N ARG A 409 -12.85 -5.56 14.70
CA ARG A 409 -13.40 -6.91 14.81
C ARG A 409 -14.90 -6.81 14.96
N MET A 410 -15.65 -7.52 14.13
CA MET A 410 -17.11 -7.45 14.13
C MET A 410 -17.78 -8.81 13.93
N SER A 411 -19.00 -8.93 14.45
CA SER A 411 -19.89 -10.06 14.15
C SER A 411 -20.40 -10.01 12.70
N PRO A 412 -20.94 -11.12 12.16
CA PRO A 412 -21.62 -11.12 10.87
C PRO A 412 -22.78 -10.10 10.77
N GLN A 413 -23.42 -9.80 11.91
CA GLN A 413 -24.53 -8.85 12.00
C GLN A 413 -24.07 -7.39 12.10
N GLY A 414 -22.77 -7.15 12.38
CA GLY A 414 -22.16 -5.83 12.44
C GLY A 414 -21.88 -5.30 13.83
N ASP A 415 -22.06 -6.11 14.87
CA ASP A 415 -21.72 -5.70 16.24
C ASP A 415 -20.20 -5.59 16.36
N LEU A 416 -19.71 -4.38 16.64
CA LEU A 416 -18.30 -4.12 16.83
C LEU A 416 -17.85 -4.66 18.20
N ARG A 417 -16.87 -5.58 18.19
CA ARG A 417 -16.18 -6.04 19.40
C ARG A 417 -15.15 -5.02 19.85
N TRP A 418 -14.39 -4.53 18.88
CA TRP A 418 -13.42 -3.47 19.06
C TRP A 418 -13.11 -2.78 17.74
N ARG A 419 -12.52 -1.60 17.85
CA ARG A 419 -12.12 -0.73 16.74
C ARG A 419 -10.82 -0.02 17.10
N TYR A 420 -9.91 0.02 16.14
CA TYR A 420 -8.74 0.89 16.13
C TYR A 420 -8.87 1.93 15.00
N ILE A 421 -8.57 3.18 15.32
CA ILE A 421 -8.52 4.30 14.38
C ILE A 421 -7.11 4.87 14.31
N SER A 422 -6.53 4.91 13.11
CA SER A 422 -5.34 5.69 12.80
C SER A 422 -5.75 7.09 12.39
N ALA A 423 -5.62 8.04 13.32
CA ALA A 423 -5.89 9.45 13.09
C ALA A 423 -4.94 10.33 13.90
N ASP A 424 -4.70 11.54 13.40
CA ASP A 424 -3.97 12.56 14.16
C ASP A 424 -4.87 13.31 15.15
N SER A 425 -4.30 14.28 15.87
CA SER A 425 -5.04 15.09 16.86
C SER A 425 -6.14 15.97 16.27
N ALA A 426 -6.15 16.16 14.95
CA ALA A 426 -7.22 16.86 14.23
C ALA A 426 -8.23 15.88 13.60
N GLU A 427 -8.18 14.60 14.01
CA GLU A 427 -9.04 13.51 13.54
C GLU A 427 -8.92 13.26 12.03
N ARG A 428 -7.76 13.60 11.44
CA ARG A 428 -7.47 13.28 10.04
C ARG A 428 -7.00 11.84 9.93
N ARG A 429 -7.66 11.04 9.09
CA ARG A 429 -7.35 9.62 8.90
C ARG A 429 -6.02 9.43 8.17
N MET A 430 -5.24 8.49 8.65
CA MET A 430 -3.99 8.06 8.02
C MET A 430 -4.12 6.59 7.65
N ALA A 431 -3.80 6.24 6.41
CA ALA A 431 -3.96 4.88 5.93
C ALA A 431 -3.09 3.89 6.74
N LEU A 432 -3.63 2.70 6.98
CA LEU A 432 -2.88 1.56 7.51
C LEU A 432 -2.13 0.85 6.38
N SER A 433 -1.38 -0.20 6.71
CA SER A 433 -0.57 -0.95 5.74
C SER A 433 -0.63 -2.45 6.01
N TRP A 434 -1.84 -3.02 6.01
CA TRP A 434 -2.09 -4.46 6.07
C TRP A 434 -1.75 -5.10 7.42
N ALA A 435 -2.67 -4.95 8.37
CA ALA A 435 -2.60 -5.54 9.70
C ALA A 435 -2.72 -7.06 9.68
N ARG A 436 -2.11 -7.70 10.68
CA ARG A 436 -2.18 -9.14 10.93
C ARG A 436 -2.76 -9.43 12.31
N TYR A 437 -3.69 -10.37 12.40
CA TYR A 437 -4.12 -10.92 13.69
C TYR A 437 -3.11 -11.99 14.11
N LEU A 438 -2.72 -11.98 15.38
CA LEU A 438 -1.82 -12.98 15.97
C LEU A 438 -2.55 -13.68 17.11
N ASP A 439 -2.65 -15.01 17.01
CA ASP A 439 -3.26 -15.85 18.02
C ASP A 439 -2.18 -16.26 19.05
N PRO A 440 -2.36 -16.01 20.35
CA PRO A 440 -1.36 -16.35 21.37
C PRO A 440 -1.03 -17.84 21.43
N THR A 441 -1.92 -18.72 20.95
CA THR A 441 -1.70 -20.16 20.94
C THR A 441 -0.76 -20.60 19.82
N THR A 442 -0.83 -19.96 18.65
CA THR A 442 0.03 -20.29 17.50
C THR A 442 1.25 -19.38 17.40
N ASP A 443 1.09 -18.10 17.73
CA ASP A 443 2.10 -17.05 17.58
C ASP A 443 2.77 -16.67 18.91
N GLY A 444 2.44 -17.37 20.00
CA GLY A 444 2.95 -17.13 21.35
C GLY A 444 4.48 -16.99 21.44
N PRO A 445 5.29 -17.87 20.81
CA PRO A 445 6.75 -17.71 20.79
C PRO A 445 7.21 -16.38 20.19
N ALA A 446 6.63 -15.97 19.06
CA ALA A 446 6.97 -14.73 18.37
C ALA A 446 6.58 -13.49 19.21
N ILE A 447 5.39 -13.52 19.81
CA ILE A 447 4.90 -12.48 20.72
C ILE A 447 5.83 -12.35 21.94
N GLN A 448 6.18 -13.47 22.58
CA GLN A 448 7.02 -13.48 23.76
C GLN A 448 8.45 -13.00 23.48
N ALA A 449 9.04 -13.45 22.36
CA ALA A 449 10.36 -13.00 21.93
C ALA A 449 10.40 -11.49 21.69
N THR A 450 9.33 -10.94 21.11
CA THR A 450 9.17 -9.50 20.90
C THR A 450 9.07 -8.72 22.21
N VAL A 451 8.14 -9.11 23.10
CA VAL A 451 7.86 -8.37 24.34
C VAL A 451 9.03 -8.42 25.32
N THR A 452 9.88 -9.45 25.25
CA THR A 452 11.07 -9.59 26.10
C THR A 452 12.35 -9.03 25.50
N ALA A 453 12.30 -8.54 24.26
CA ALA A 453 13.45 -7.96 23.61
C ALA A 453 13.97 -6.74 24.39
N LYS A 454 15.30 -6.68 24.57
CA LYS A 454 15.97 -5.56 25.21
C LYS A 454 16.65 -4.70 24.16
N CYS A 455 16.10 -3.52 23.94
CA CYS A 455 16.67 -2.53 23.04
C CYS A 455 17.56 -1.58 23.83
N SER A 456 18.85 -1.61 23.51
CA SER A 456 19.89 -0.76 24.10
C SER A 456 20.03 0.56 23.35
#